data_AF-A0AAU2RKL7-F1
#
_entry.id   AF-A0AAU2RKL7-F1
#
_cell.length_a   1.000
_cell.length_b   1.000
_cell.length_c   1.000
_cell.angle_alpha   90.00
_cell.angle_beta   90.00
_cell.angle_gamma   90.00
#
_symmetry.space_group_name_H-M   'P 1'
#
loop_
_entity.id
_entity.type
_entity.pdbx_description
1 polymer ?
#
loop_
_entity_poly.entity_id
_entity_poly.type
_entity_poly.pdbx_seq_one_letter_code
_entity_poly.pdbx_strand_id
1 'polypeptide(L)' 'MRMTAGVAANMRSGSSTSCAVRGWADNQNVLDYWCYTRNADNSTWTYLRNVTDNTYGWVSDSLLSNGGSNFQCL' A
#
# COMPACT_ATOMS: atom_id res chain seq x y z
N MET A 1 9.59 3.73 -4.17
CA MET A 1 9.79 3.06 -5.49
C MET A 1 8.53 3.25 -6.30
N ARG A 2 8.63 3.72 -7.55
CA ARG A 2 7.45 3.94 -8.41
C ARG A 2 7.04 2.65 -9.12
N MET A 3 5.87 2.14 -8.79
CA MET A 3 5.33 0.85 -9.20
C MET A 3 3.81 0.96 -9.41
N THR A 4 3.18 0.01 -10.08
CA THR A 4 1.71 -0.14 -10.07
C THR A 4 1.30 -1.14 -8.98
N ALA A 5 0.03 -1.12 -8.57
CA ALA A 5 -0.51 -2.27 -7.82
C ALA A 5 -0.59 -3.49 -8.75
N GLY A 6 -0.56 -4.70 -8.18
CA GLY A 6 -0.77 -5.94 -8.94
C GLY A 6 -2.24 -6.11 -9.34
N VAL A 7 -3.13 -5.55 -8.52
CA VAL A 7 -4.59 -5.50 -8.69
C VAL A 7 -5.12 -4.18 -8.14
N ALA A 8 -6.37 -3.80 -8.46
CA ALA A 8 -7.01 -2.68 -7.77
C ALA A 8 -7.14 -2.99 -6.27
N ALA A 9 -6.58 -2.14 -5.42
CA ALA A 9 -6.48 -2.39 -3.99
C ALA A 9 -6.94 -1.19 -3.15
N ASN A 10 -7.56 -1.48 -2.01
CA ASN A 10 -7.97 -0.44 -1.07
C ASN A 10 -6.75 0.16 -0.35
N MET A 11 -6.65 1.48 -0.37
CA MET A 11 -5.71 2.24 0.46
C MET A 11 -6.36 2.56 1.80
N ARG A 12 -5.76 2.11 2.88
CA ARG A 12 -6.32 2.17 4.24
C ARG A 12 -5.59 3.19 5.12
N SER A 13 -6.28 3.65 6.15
CA SER A 13 -5.73 4.60 7.13
C SER A 13 -4.69 3.98 8.09
N GLY A 14 -4.50 2.66 8.04
CA GLY A 14 -3.54 1.91 8.85
C GLY A 14 -3.28 0.53 8.24
N SER A 15 -2.24 -0.15 8.71
CA SER A 15 -1.77 -1.45 8.23
C SER A 15 -2.63 -2.64 8.70
N SER A 16 -3.94 -2.53 8.48
CA SER A 16 -4.90 -3.60 8.81
C SER A 16 -6.14 -3.48 7.96
N THR A 17 -6.81 -4.61 7.71
CA THR A 17 -8.12 -4.66 7.06
C THR A 17 -9.22 -4.01 7.88
N SER A 18 -9.03 -3.85 9.20
CA SER A 18 -9.97 -3.13 10.07
C SER A 18 -9.88 -1.61 9.95
N CYS A 19 -8.80 -1.07 9.36
CA CYS A 19 -8.63 0.36 9.17
C CYS A 19 -9.50 0.87 8.01
N ALA A 20 -10.02 2.09 8.17
CA ALA A 20 -10.91 2.72 7.20
C ALA A 20 -10.25 2.88 5.82
N VAL A 21 -11.02 2.67 4.75
CA VAL A 21 -10.58 2.92 3.37
C VAL A 21 -10.60 4.43 3.13
N ARG A 22 -9.53 4.97 2.53
CA ARG A 22 -9.39 6.39 2.19
C ARG A 22 -9.18 6.66 0.70
N GLY A 23 -8.97 5.60 -0.09
CA GLY A 23 -8.82 5.68 -1.53
C GLY A 23 -8.44 4.32 -2.11
N TRP A 24 -7.92 4.34 -3.32
CA TRP A 24 -7.60 3.14 -4.09
C TRP A 24 -6.25 3.26 -4.79
N ALA A 25 -5.51 2.17 -4.73
CA ALA A 25 -4.30 1.92 -5.48
C ALA A 25 -4.70 1.10 -6.72
N ASP A 26 -5.02 1.80 -7.81
CA ASP A 26 -5.36 1.16 -9.08
C ASP A 26 -4.12 0.53 -9.71
N ASN A 27 -4.30 -0.55 -10.48
CA ASN A 27 -3.20 -1.22 -11.18
C ASN A 27 -2.74 -0.45 -12.44
N GLN A 28 -3.45 0.60 -12.84
CA GLN A 28 -3.05 1.54 -13.89
C GLN A 28 -2.42 2.82 -13.33
N ASN A 29 -2.51 3.07 -12.02
CA ASN A 29 -1.91 4.26 -11.40
C ASN A 29 -0.43 4.03 -11.05
N VAL A 30 0.34 5.12 -11.12
CA VAL A 30 1.70 5.14 -10.57
C VAL A 30 1.60 5.32 -9.05
N LEU A 31 2.13 4.35 -8.32
CA LEU A 31 2.21 4.33 -6.87
C LEU A 31 3.65 4.49 -6.43
N ASP A 32 3.91 5.33 -5.44
CA ASP A 32 5.23 5.44 -4.83
C ASP A 32 5.24 4.73 -3.48
N TYR A 33 5.91 3.58 -3.43
CA TYR A 33 6.07 2.76 -2.22
C TYR A 33 7.13 3.36 -1.32
N TRP A 34 6.80 3.59 -0.05
CA TRP A 34 7.70 4.24 0.91
C TRP A 34 8.31 3.20 1.85
N CYS A 35 7.51 2.64 2.75
CA CYS A 35 7.98 1.67 3.73
C CYS A 35 6.88 0.66 4.05
N TYR A 36 7.25 -0.49 4.62
CA TYR A 36 6.32 -1.52 5.07
C TYR A 36 6.29 -1.63 6.59
N THR A 37 5.15 -2.08 7.12
CA THR A 37 4.99 -2.54 8.50
C THR A 37 4.48 -3.96 8.52
N ARG A 38 4.65 -4.63 9.66
CA ARG A 38 4.03 -5.92 9.94
C ARG A 38 3.00 -5.73 11.04
N ASN A 39 1.77 -6.18 10.80
CA ASN A 39 0.68 -6.08 11.76
C ASN A 39 0.66 -7.27 12.74
N ALA A 40 -0.28 -7.27 13.68
CA ALA A 40 -0.42 -8.33 14.69
C ALA A 40 -0.71 -9.72 14.08
N ASP A 41 -1.34 -9.76 12.91
CA ASP A 41 -1.63 -10.99 12.15
C ASP A 41 -0.44 -11.45 11.29
N ASN A 42 0.75 -10.88 11.53
CA ASN A 42 1.98 -11.18 10.82
C ASN A 42 1.96 -10.83 9.31
N SER A 43 0.91 -10.11 8.86
CA SER A 43 0.74 -9.63 7.49
C SER A 43 1.52 -8.34 7.29
N THR A 44 2.10 -8.17 6.10
CA THR A 44 2.87 -6.98 5.76
C THR A 44 2.06 -6.02 4.89
N TRP A 45 2.28 -4.73 5.13
CA TRP A 45 1.55 -3.63 4.52
C TRP A 45 2.49 -2.52 4.14
N THR A 46 2.40 -2.05 2.91
CA THR A 46 3.20 -0.93 2.41
C THR A 46 2.41 0.36 2.48
N TYR A 47 3.03 1.36 3.10
CA TYR A 47 2.62 2.74 2.99
C TYR A 47 3.07 3.29 1.63
N LEU A 48 2.11 3.83 0.88
CA LEU A 48 2.35 4.35 -0.46
C LEU A 48 1.54 5.60 -0.76
N ARG A 49 1.97 6.31 -1.80
CA ARG A 49 1.26 7.44 -2.41
C ARG A 49 0.75 7.04 -3.79
N ASN A 50 -0.54 7.20 -4.06
CA ASN A 50 -1.04 7.22 -5.43
C ASN A 50 -0.69 8.59 -6.03
N VAL A 51 0.15 8.60 -7.07
CA VAL A 51 0.69 9.83 -7.67
C VAL A 51 -0.38 10.57 -8.47
N THR A 52 -1.40 9.86 -8.98
CA THR A 52 -2.44 10.43 -9.84
C THR A 52 -3.38 11.36 -9.08
N ASP A 53 -3.84 10.95 -7.91
CA ASP A 53 -4.80 11.70 -7.08
C ASP A 53 -4.18 12.26 -5.79
N ASN A 54 -2.89 11.98 -5.57
CA ASN A 54 -2.13 12.39 -4.38
C ASN A 54 -2.64 11.77 -3.06
N THR A 55 -3.36 10.64 -3.13
CA THR A 55 -3.84 9.91 -1.95
C THR A 55 -2.70 9.14 -1.29
N TYR A 56 -2.71 9.06 0.05
CA TYR A 56 -1.75 8.27 0.84
C TYR A 56 -2.48 7.23 1.68
N GLY A 57 -1.85 6.07 1.86
CA GLY A 57 -2.40 5.03 2.71
C GLY A 57 -1.61 3.73 2.68
N TRP A 58 -2.16 2.77 3.40
CA TRP A 58 -1.61 1.43 3.54
C TRP A 58 -2.31 0.45 2.62
N VAL A 59 -1.54 -0.34 1.89
CA VAL A 59 -2.06 -1.43 1.06
C VAL A 59 -1.37 -2.73 1.49
N SER A 60 -2.12 -3.84 1.50
CA SER A 60 -1.53 -5.13 1.80
C SER A 60 -0.53 -5.53 0.71
N ASP A 61 0.65 -5.97 1.12
CA ASP A 61 1.73 -6.35 0.21
C ASP A 61 1.32 -7.48 -0.75
N SER A 62 0.39 -8.34 -0.33
CA SER A 62 -0.20 -9.41 -1.16
C SER A 62 -0.93 -8.91 -2.40
N LEU A 63 -1.32 -7.62 -2.44
CA LEU A 63 -2.03 -6.98 -3.56
C LEU A 63 -1.12 -6.08 -4.40
N LEU A 64 0.12 -5.88 -3.97
CA LEU A 64 1.09 -5.00 -4.60
C LEU A 64 2.04 -5.79 -5.51
N SER A 65 2.43 -5.17 -6.62
CA SER A 65 3.48 -5.72 -7.47
C SER A 65 4.77 -5.91 -6.67
N ASN A 66 5.44 -7.05 -6.87
CA ASN A 66 6.67 -7.46 -6.17
C ASN A 66 6.57 -7.54 -4.64
N GLY A 67 5.36 -7.61 -4.05
CA GLY A 67 5.20 -7.77 -2.61
C GLY A 67 5.43 -6.50 -1.80
N GLY A 68 5.27 -5.32 -2.39
CA GLY A 68 5.34 -4.05 -1.66
C GLY A 68 6.74 -3.45 -1.51
N SER A 69 6.95 -2.65 -0.46
CA SER A 69 8.24 -2.02 -0.16
C SER A 69 9.19 -3.00 0.54
N ASN A 70 10.49 -2.92 0.22
CA ASN A 70 11.54 -3.68 0.91
C ASN A 70 12.14 -2.92 2.11
N PHE A 71 11.64 -1.71 2.41
CA PHE A 71 12.14 -0.88 3.50
C PHE A 71 11.17 -0.89 4.67
N GLN A 72 11.60 -1.33 5.85
CA GLN A 72 10.76 -1.32 7.04
C GLN A 72 10.59 0.12 7.55
N CYS A 73 9.37 0.50 7.97
CA CYS A 73 9.15 1.80 8.59
C CYS A 73 9.88 1.88 9.95
N LEU A 74 10.54 3.02 10.20
CA LEU A 74 11.21 3.36 11.46
C LEU A 74 10.24 4.00 12.45
#